data_AF-A0A2P2ND05-F1
#
_entry.id   AF-A0A2P2ND05-F1
#
_cell.length_a   1.000
_cell.length_b   1.000
_cell.length_c   1.000
_cell.angle_alpha   90.00
_cell.angle_beta   90.00
_cell.angle_gamma   90.00
#
_symmetry.space_group_name_H-M   'P 1'
#
loop_
_entity.id
_entity.type
_entity.pdbx_description
1 polymer ?
#
loop_
_entity_poly.entity_id
_entity_poly.type
_entity_poly.pdbx_seq_one_letter_code
_entity_poly.pdbx_strand_id
1 'polypeptide(L)' 'MRLSKFDPCYDHYVYAYLNRPGVQEAMHANATKLTHDWQPCSVVISSWNDSPSTVIPLLEEFIAAGLRVWIFR' A
#
# COMPACT_ATOMS: atom_id res chain seq x y z
N MET A 1 -6.99 -27.82 1.82
CA MET A 1 -5.89 -27.00 1.29
C MET A 1 -5.05 -26.55 2.48
N ARG A 2 -3.90 -27.19 2.74
CA ARG A 2 -2.97 -26.67 3.77
C ARG A 2 -2.28 -25.46 3.17
N LEU A 3 -2.63 -24.27 3.65
CA LEU A 3 -1.82 -23.08 3.41
C LEU A 3 -0.41 -23.41 3.90
N SER A 4 0.53 -23.46 2.96
CA SER A 4 1.95 -23.25 3.23
C SER A 4 2.07 -22.13 4.27
N LYS A 5 2.74 -22.42 5.38
CA LYS A 5 2.90 -21.58 6.58
C LYS A 5 2.78 -20.08 6.27
N PHE A 6 1.72 -19.45 6.79
CA PHE A 6 1.68 -17.99 6.90
C PHE A 6 2.93 -17.54 7.65
N ASP A 7 3.74 -16.72 7.01
CA ASP A 7 4.93 -16.16 7.61
C ASP A 7 4.62 -14.73 8.10
N PRO A 8 4.48 -14.51 9.42
CA PRO A 8 4.22 -13.18 9.94
C PRO A 8 5.37 -12.19 9.68
N CYS A 9 6.55 -12.69 9.30
CA CYS A 9 7.74 -11.90 9.04
C CYS A 9 7.88 -11.46 7.56
N TYR A 10 6.88 -11.70 6.72
CA TYR A 10 7.00 -11.50 5.28
C TYR A 10 7.40 -10.07 4.87
N ASP A 11 6.95 -9.07 5.65
CA ASP A 11 7.27 -7.66 5.42
C ASP A 11 8.79 -7.38 5.46
N HIS A 12 9.56 -8.15 6.24
CA HIS A 12 11.02 -8.03 6.28
C HIS A 12 11.66 -8.41 4.95
N TYR A 13 11.11 -9.39 4.24
CA TYR A 13 11.62 -9.78 2.92
C TYR A 13 11.36 -8.69 1.89
N VAL A 14 10.18 -8.07 1.94
CA VAL A 14 9.81 -6.95 1.05
C VAL A 14 10.71 -5.74 1.32
N TYR A 15 10.88 -5.37 2.60
CA TYR A 15 11.79 -4.30 3.01
C TYR A 15 13.21 -4.53 2.49
N ALA A 16 13.76 -5.72 2.70
CA ALA A 16 15.10 -6.06 2.28
C ALA A 16 15.27 -6.11 0.76
N TYR A 17 14.21 -6.46 0.00
CA TYR A 17 14.26 -6.50 -1.45
C TYR A 17 14.19 -5.11 -2.07
N LEU A 18 13.23 -4.27 -1.63
CA LEU A 18 12.99 -2.94 -2.20
C LEU A 18 14.07 -1.91 -1.83
N ASN A 19 14.89 -2.18 -0.81
CA ASN A 19 16.05 -1.37 -0.46
C ASN A 19 17.36 -1.81 -1.14
N ARG A 20 17.33 -2.78 -2.07
CA ARG A 20 18.52 -3.13 -2.87
C ARG A 20 18.75 -2.08 -3.97
N PRO A 21 19.97 -1.55 -4.14
CA PRO A 21 20.27 -0.55 -5.17
C PRO A 21 19.87 -1.00 -6.58
N GLY A 22 20.21 -2.24 -6.97
CA GLY A 22 19.86 -2.76 -8.30
C GLY A 22 18.35 -2.97 -8.50
N VAL A 23 17.58 -3.19 -7.43
CA VAL A 23 16.11 -3.27 -7.52
C VAL A 23 15.53 -1.87 -7.69
N GLN A 24 16.03 -0.89 -6.94
CA GLN A 24 15.59 0.50 -7.09
C GLN A 24 15.92 1.05 -8.49
N GLU A 25 17.11 0.76 -9.01
CA GLU A 25 17.51 1.10 -10.38
C GLU A 25 16.59 0.46 -11.43
N ALA A 26 16.34 -0.85 -11.32
CA ALA A 26 15.46 -1.57 -12.24
C ALA A 26 14.00 -1.09 -12.21
N MET A 27 13.54 -0.56 -11.08
CA MET A 27 12.21 0.03 -10.93
C MET A 27 12.16 1.52 -11.29
N HIS A 28 13.30 2.12 -11.64
CA HIS A 28 13.46 3.56 -11.80
C HIS A 28 13.04 4.37 -10.55
N ALA A 29 13.24 3.78 -9.37
CA ALA A 29 12.99 4.40 -8.07
C ALA A 29 14.27 5.02 -7.50
N ASN A 30 14.12 5.95 -6.54
CA ASN A 30 15.23 6.58 -5.83
C ASN A 30 16.30 7.25 -6.73
N ALA A 31 15.91 7.76 -7.91
CA ALA A 31 16.84 8.39 -8.86
C ALA A 31 17.61 9.59 -8.28
N THR A 32 17.02 10.28 -7.30
CA THR A 32 17.59 11.45 -6.63
C THR A 32 18.40 11.13 -5.37
N LYS A 33 18.55 9.85 -5.01
CA LYS A 33 19.26 9.40 -3.79
C LYS A 33 18.67 10.01 -2.51
N LEU A 34 17.42 9.67 -2.24
CA LEU A 34 16.70 9.96 -1.02
C LEU A 34 17.54 9.59 0.21
N THR A 35 17.40 10.38 1.27
CA THR A 35 18.15 10.24 2.53
C THR A 35 17.58 9.17 3.46
N HIS A 36 16.55 8.45 3.02
CA HIS A 36 15.85 7.45 3.79
C HIS A 36 15.56 6.22 2.93
N ASP A 37 15.45 5.08 3.62
CA ASP A 37 15.06 3.82 3.01
C ASP A 37 13.59 3.84 2.60
N TRP A 38 13.25 3.00 1.62
CA TRP A 38 11.87 2.64 1.36
C TRP A 38 11.28 1.94 2.60
N GLN A 39 10.06 2.32 2.98
CA GLN A 39 9.31 1.74 4.09
C GLN A 39 7.88 1.42 3.63
N PRO A 40 7.23 0.36 4.17
CA PRO A 40 5.84 0.05 3.84
C PRO A 40 4.86 1.13 4.33
N CYS A 41 5.18 1.82 5.43
CA CYS A 41 4.39 2.90 6.02
C CYS A 41 5.30 4.06 6.42
N SER A 42 4.78 5.29 6.36
CA SER A 42 5.49 6.47 6.84
C SER A 42 5.12 6.77 8.29
N VAL A 43 6.12 6.86 9.17
CA VAL A 43 5.94 7.31 10.56
C VAL A 43 5.83 8.83 10.68
N VAL A 44 6.27 9.56 9.64
CA VAL A 44 6.18 11.03 9.59
C VAL A 44 4.74 11.48 9.37
N ILE A 45 3.96 10.69 8.61
CA ILE A 45 2.54 10.94 8.37
C ILE A 45 1.73 10.23 9.45
N SER A 46 1.68 10.83 10.63
CA SER A 46 1.02 10.25 11.81
C SER A 46 -0.44 10.68 11.98
N SER A 47 -0.84 11.79 11.36
CA SER A 47 -2.22 12.29 11.38
C SER A 47 -2.72 12.56 9.96
N TRP A 48 -3.97 12.18 9.71
CA TRP A 48 -4.66 12.45 8.46
C TRP A 48 -5.93 13.24 8.77
N ASN A 49 -6.11 14.38 8.11
CA ASN A 49 -7.16 15.32 8.46
C ASN A 49 -8.52 14.96 7.83
N ASP A 50 -8.53 14.65 6.53
CA ASP A 50 -9.77 14.37 5.80
C ASP A 50 -10.14 12.89 5.92
N SER A 51 -11.03 12.58 6.86
CA SER A 51 -11.46 11.23 7.21
C SER A 51 -12.96 11.16 7.51
N PRO A 52 -13.82 11.20 6.47
CA PRO A 52 -15.27 11.10 6.68
C PRO A 52 -15.63 9.79 7.38
N SER A 53 -16.68 9.82 8.20
CA SER A 53 -17.11 8.66 8.99
C SER A 53 -17.72 7.52 8.15
N THR A 54 -18.05 7.80 6.88
CA THR A 54 -18.68 6.84 5.98
C THR A 54 -18.35 7.15 4.52
N VAL A 55 -18.34 6.12 3.69
CA VAL A 55 -18.22 6.20 2.23
C VAL A 55 -19.51 5.83 1.50
N ILE A 56 -20.59 5.55 2.24
CA ILE A 56 -21.87 5.06 1.67
C ILE A 56 -22.44 6.00 0.58
N PRO A 57 -22.51 7.34 0.77
CA PRO A 57 -23.06 8.23 -0.26
C PRO A 57 -22.32 8.12 -1.60
N LEU A 58 -20.99 7.96 -1.56
CA LEU A 58 -20.17 7.79 -2.76
C LEU A 58 -20.47 6.45 -3.47
N LEU A 59 -20.74 5.39 -2.71
CA LEU A 59 -21.12 4.10 -3.28
C LEU A 59 -22.49 4.18 -3.96
N GLU A 60 -23.46 4.91 -3.38
CA GLU A 60 -24.78 5.15 -3.98
C GLU A 60 -24.65 5.89 -5.31
N GLU A 61 -23.81 6.92 -5.37
CA GLU A 61 -23.50 7.65 -6.61
C GLU A 61 -22.90 6.74 -7.69
N PHE A 62 -21.94 5.89 -7.32
CA PHE A 62 -21.30 4.96 -8.25
C PHE A 62 -22.29 3.95 -8.82
N ILE A 63 -23.17 3.40 -7.97
CA ILE A 63 -24.21 2.46 -8.40
C ILE A 63 -25.23 3.14 -9.31
N ALA A 64 -25.65 4.37 -8.98
CA ALA A 64 -26.55 5.16 -9.83
C ALA A 64 -25.93 5.49 -11.20
N ALA A 65 -24.61 5.68 -11.25
CA ALA A 65 -23.84 5.85 -12.48
C ALA A 65 -23.61 4.54 -13.27
N GLY A 66 -24.09 3.40 -12.77
CA GLY A 66 -23.93 2.08 -13.41
C GLY A 66 -22.54 1.46 -13.22
N LEU A 67 -21.72 1.97 -12.30
CA LEU A 67 -20.42 1.39 -11.96
C LEU A 67 -20.61 0.15 -11.08
N ARG A 68 -19.89 -0.92 -11.42
CA ARG A 68 -19.91 -2.16 -10.63
C ARG A 68 -18.90 -2.08 -9.49
N VAL A 69 -19.40 -2.08 -8.25
CA VAL A 69 -18.56 -2.03 -7.04
C VAL A 69 -18.47 -3.40 -6.37
N TRP A 70 -17.26 -3.83 -6.03
CA TRP A 70 -16.99 -5.09 -5.31
C TRP A 70 -16.40 -4.77 -3.94
N ILE A 71 -16.98 -5.32 -2.88
CA ILE A 71 -16.51 -5.18 -1.50
C ILE A 71 -16.15 -6.58 -0.98
N PHE A 72 -14.91 -6.75 -0.53
CA PHE A 72 -14.40 -8.01 0.03
C PHE A 72 -13.87 -7.79 1.46
N ARG A 73 -13.74 -8.88 2.21
CA ARG A 73 -13.20 -8.91 3.58
C ARG A 73 -12.03 -9.86 3.66
#